data_AF-A0A1V2RAK0-F1
#
_entry.id   AF-A0A1V2RAK0-F1
#
_cell.length_a   1.000
_cell.length_b   1.000
_cell.length_c   1.000
_cell.angle_alpha   90.00
_cell.angle_beta   90.00
_cell.angle_gamma   90.00
#
_symmetry.space_group_name_H-M   'P 1'
#
loop_
_entity.id
_entity.type
_entity.pdbx_description
1 polymer ?
#
loop_
_entity_poly.entity_id
_entity_poly.type
_entity_poly.pdbx_seq_one_letter_code
_entity_poly.pdbx_strand_id
1 'polypeptide(L)'
;MGGGGALRPDGPVVWLTLPDGQVVSAVVRARRREPGGWWYAVEVPLWARVELADGRVVAGVDPAVCWAPATACEPVEGEDYSAVPTERPRRGQR
;
A
#
# COMPACT_ATOMS: atom_id res chain seq x y z
N MET A 1 -11.68 -25.40 -12.11
CA MET A 1 -11.00 -24.25 -12.75
C MET A 1 -10.56 -23.31 -11.64
N GLY A 2 -9.26 -23.27 -11.34
CA GLY A 2 -8.72 -22.46 -10.25
C GLY A 2 -8.73 -20.99 -10.66
N GLY A 3 -9.67 -20.23 -10.12
CA GLY A 3 -9.65 -18.78 -10.20
C GLY A 3 -8.54 -18.25 -9.31
N GLY A 4 -7.31 -18.18 -9.83
CA GLY A 4 -6.29 -17.28 -9.32
C GLY A 4 -6.77 -15.86 -9.61
N GLY A 5 -7.72 -15.38 -8.80
CA GLY A 5 -8.09 -13.98 -8.81
C GLY A 5 -6.83 -13.22 -8.45
N ALA A 6 -6.20 -12.60 -9.45
CA ALA A 6 -5.23 -11.56 -9.19
C ALA A 6 -5.91 -10.64 -8.17
N LEU A 7 -5.33 -10.54 -6.97
CA LEU A 7 -5.75 -9.60 -5.95
C LEU A 7 -5.66 -8.23 -6.61
N ARG A 8 -6.75 -7.79 -7.25
CA ARG A 8 -6.83 -6.42 -7.69
C ARG A 8 -6.75 -5.64 -6.39
N PRO A 9 -5.76 -4.78 -6.23
CA PRO A 9 -5.75 -3.94 -5.07
C PRO A 9 -7.05 -3.13 -5.09
N ASP A 10 -7.86 -3.23 -4.03
CA ASP A 10 -9.12 -2.48 -3.91
C ASP A 10 -8.84 -0.98 -3.69
N GLY A 11 -8.14 -0.34 -4.63
CA GLY A 11 -7.67 1.05 -4.54
C GLY A 11 -6.63 1.40 -5.61
N PRO A 12 -6.37 2.70 -5.82
CA PRO A 12 -5.48 3.15 -6.87
C PRO A 12 -4.01 2.84 -6.56
N VAL A 13 -3.25 2.51 -7.60
CA VAL A 13 -1.85 2.09 -7.49
C VAL A 13 -0.90 3.28 -7.66
N VAL A 14 0.25 3.26 -6.98
CA VAL A 14 1.38 4.20 -7.16
C VAL A 14 2.69 3.43 -7.29
N TRP A 15 3.68 4.06 -7.92
CA TRP A 15 5.08 3.66 -7.79
C TRP A 15 5.67 4.31 -6.54
N LEU A 16 6.00 3.50 -5.54
CA LEU A 16 6.62 3.93 -4.29
C LEU A 16 8.14 3.77 -4.39
N THR A 17 8.88 4.85 -4.19
CA THR A 17 10.33 4.82 -3.99
C THR A 17 10.64 4.59 -2.51
N LEU A 18 11.30 3.48 -2.19
CA LEU A 18 11.75 3.12 -0.85
C LEU A 18 13.03 3.88 -0.46
N PRO A 19 13.39 3.94 0.84
CA PRO A 19 14.58 4.68 1.30
C PRO A 19 15.91 4.21 0.71
N ASP A 20 15.99 2.96 0.25
CA ASP A 20 17.15 2.39 -0.44
C ASP A 20 17.18 2.69 -1.96
N GLY A 21 16.18 3.41 -2.46
CA GLY A 21 16.02 3.74 -3.88
C GLY A 21 15.28 2.68 -4.69
N GLN A 22 14.87 1.56 -4.11
CA GLN A 22 14.06 0.56 -4.81
C GLN A 22 12.67 1.13 -5.13
N VAL A 23 12.15 0.84 -6.31
CA VAL A 23 10.79 1.23 -6.72
C VAL A 23 9.89 0.00 -6.71
N VAL A 24 8.76 0.10 -6.00
CA VAL A 24 7.76 -0.96 -5.88
C VAL A 24 6.36 -0.43 -6.19
N SER A 25 5.47 -1.27 -6.70
CA SER A 25 4.05 -0.92 -6.78
C SER A 25 3.39 -1.00 -5.41
N ALA A 26 2.59 -0.01 -5.05
CA ALA A 26 1.84 0.01 -3.79
C ALA A 26 0.42 0.55 -4.00
N VAL A 27 -0.51 0.16 -3.13
CA VAL A 27 -1.91 0.61 -3.17
C VAL A 27 -2.10 1.78 -2.23
N VAL A 28 -2.67 2.88 -2.69
CA VAL A 28 -3.01 4.00 -1.79
C VAL A 28 -4.31 3.67 -1.06
N ARG A 29 -4.23 3.59 0.27
CA ARG A 29 -5.38 3.31 1.14
C ARG A 29 -5.96 4.55 1.79
N ALA A 30 -5.12 5.53 2.09
CA ALA A 30 -5.55 6.80 2.67
C ALA A 30 -4.51 7.90 2.42
N ARG A 31 -4.92 9.16 2.63
CA ARG A 31 -4.01 10.31 2.66
C ARG A 31 -4.24 11.15 3.90
N ARG A 32 -3.19 11.75 4.44
CA ARG A 32 -3.28 12.74 5.51
C ARG A 32 -2.37 13.93 5.24
N ARG A 33 -2.79 15.10 5.73
CA ARG A 33 -1.97 16.31 5.64
C ARG A 33 -1.20 16.50 6.95
N GLU A 34 0.12 16.60 6.85
CA GLU A 34 1.03 16.96 7.94
C GLU A 34 1.67 18.34 7.68
N PRO A 35 2.33 18.96 8.68
CA PRO A 35 3.01 20.24 8.51
C PRO A 35 4.02 20.28 7.34
N GLY A 36 4.63 19.14 6.99
CA GLY A 36 5.59 19.02 5.90
C GLY A 36 5.00 18.67 4.53
N GLY A 37 3.70 18.40 4.43
CA GLY A 37 3.07 18.02 3.16
C GLY A 37 2.05 16.88 3.29
N TRP A 38 1.70 16.31 2.15
CA TRP A 38 0.82 15.13 2.10
C TRP A 38 1.62 13.86 2.37
N TRP A 39 1.00 12.97 3.13
CA TRP A 39 1.46 11.61 3.35
C TRP A 39 0.38 10.64 2.87
N TYR A 40 0.80 9.50 2.34
CA TYR A 40 -0.08 8.42 1.90
C TYR A 40 0.16 7.18 2.76
N ALA A 41 -0.94 6.59 3.24
CA ALA A 41 -0.93 5.22 3.73
C ALA A 41 -0.94 4.32 2.50
N VAL A 42 0.14 3.58 2.30
CA VAL A 42 0.32 2.71 1.16
C VAL A 42 0.47 1.27 1.61
N GLU A 43 -0.09 0.37 0.83
CA GLU A 43 -0.02 -1.07 1.06
C GLU A 43 0.91 -1.70 0.04
N VAL A 44 1.98 -2.34 0.52
CA VAL A 44 2.98 -3.01 -0.30
C VAL A 44 2.78 -4.53 -0.17
N PRO A 45 2.56 -5.27 -1.27
CA PRO A 45 2.48 -6.72 -1.21
C PRO A 45 3.87 -7.31 -0.97
N LEU A 46 4.06 -7.98 0.17
CA LEU A 46 5.31 -8.63 0.53
C LEU A 46 5.16 -10.15 0.61
N TRP A 47 6.29 -10.86 0.61
CA TRP A 47 6.31 -12.30 0.85
C TRP A 47 5.84 -12.64 2.25
N ALA A 48 4.97 -13.64 2.34
CA ALA A 48 4.55 -14.24 3.59
C ALA A 48 4.86 -15.73 3.65
N ARG A 49 5.15 -16.19 4.88
CA ARG A 49 5.21 -17.61 5.22
C ARG A 49 3.81 -18.05 5.63
N VAL A 50 3.13 -18.78 4.75
CA VAL A 50 1.77 -19.27 5.02
C VAL A 50 1.82 -20.75 5.41
N GLU A 51 1.15 -21.08 6.51
CA GLU A 51 0.95 -22.46 6.94
C GLU A 51 -0.43 -22.94 6.50
N LEU A 52 -0.45 -24.00 5.70
CA LEU A 52 -1.69 -24.62 5.22
C LEU A 52 -2.29 -25.50 6.32
N ALA A 53 -3.59 -25.80 6.20
CA ALA A 53 -4.30 -26.64 7.16
C ALA A 53 -3.72 -28.07 7.29
N ASP A 54 -2.95 -28.53 6.29
CA ASP A 54 -2.24 -29.81 6.29
C ASP A 54 -0.80 -29.72 6.86
N GLY A 55 -0.42 -28.59 7.43
CA GLY A 55 0.90 -28.35 8.05
C GLY A 55 2.02 -28.01 7.07
N ARG A 56 1.76 -27.97 5.75
CA ARG A 56 2.77 -27.53 4.78
C ARG A 56 2.98 -26.02 4.84
N VAL A 57 4.22 -25.60 4.62
CA VAL A 57 4.61 -24.20 4.53
C VAL A 57 4.77 -23.81 3.07
N VAL A 58 4.13 -22.73 2.66
CA VAL A 58 4.20 -22.18 1.30
C VAL A 58 4.49 -20.70 1.31
N ALA A 59 5.01 -20.19 0.19
CA ALA A 59 5.14 -18.75 -0.03
C ALA A 59 3.77 -18.16 -0.41
N GLY A 60 3.35 -17.13 0.30
CA GLY A 60 2.15 -16.35 0.03
C GLY A 60 2.45 -14.86 -0.07
N VAL A 61 1.40 -14.05 -0.13
CA VAL A 61 1.48 -12.58 -0.15
C VAL A 61 0.77 -12.04 1.09
N ASP A 62 1.41 -11.12 1.81
CA ASP A 62 0.81 -10.40 2.93
C ASP A 62 1.02 -8.88 2.73
N PRO A 63 -0.05 -8.08 2.78
CA PRO A 63 0.05 -6.63 2.64
C PRO A 63 0.69 -5.96 3.87
N ALA A 64 1.81 -5.27 3.66
CA ALA A 64 2.40 -4.39 4.67
C ALA A 64 1.96 -2.93 4.44
N VAL A 65 1.31 -2.34 5.45
CA VAL A 65 0.91 -0.93 5.42
C VAL A 65 2.00 -0.04 6.02
N CYS A 66 2.42 0.98 5.28
CA CYS A 66 3.32 2.02 5.78
C CYS A 66 2.85 3.42 5.36
N TRP A 67 3.39 4.45 6.02
CA TRP A 67 3.18 5.84 5.63
C TRP A 67 4.40 6.35 4.86
N ALA A 68 4.16 6.88 3.67
CA ALA A 68 5.19 7.47 2.82
C ALA A 68 4.86 8.93 2.49
N PRO A 69 5.86 9.82 2.36
CA PRO A 69 5.63 11.17 1.89
C PRO A 69 5.13 11.11 0.44
N ALA A 70 4.16 11.96 0.08
CA ALA A 70 3.60 11.96 -1.28
C ALA A 70 4.67 12.20 -2.36
N THR A 71 5.79 12.85 -2.03
CA THR A 71 6.94 13.05 -2.93
C THR A 71 7.70 11.77 -3.28
N ALA A 72 7.49 10.69 -2.53
CA ALA A 72 8.05 9.36 -2.82
C ALA A 72 7.05 8.46 -3.59
N CYS A 73 5.84 8.95 -3.85
CA CYS A 73 4.77 8.21 -4.52
C CYS A 73 4.49 8.85 -5.88
N GLU A 74 4.89 8.17 -6.95
CA GLU A 74 4.57 8.57 -8.32
C GLU A 74 3.23 7.94 -8.75
N PRO A 75 2.25 8.74 -9.20
CA PRO A 75 0.98 8.23 -9.70
C PRO A 75 1.16 7.35 -10.94
N VAL A 76 0.33 6.32 -11.06
CA VAL A 76 0.20 5.51 -12.28
C VAL A 76 -0.88 6.14 -13.16
N GLU A 77 -0.57 6.29 -14.45
CA GLU A 77 -1.51 6.84 -15.43
C GLU A 77 -2.77 5.95 -15.54
N GLY A 78 -3.95 6.59 -15.53
CA GLY A 78 -5.24 5.92 -15.66
C GLY A 78 -5.87 5.44 -14.35
N GLU A 79 -5.15 5.52 -13.21
CA GLU A 79 -5.70 5.23 -11.89
C GLU A 79 -6.60 6.38 -11.38
N ASP A 80 -7.70 6.05 -10.71
CA ASP A 80 -8.60 7.03 -10.10
C ASP A 80 -8.29 7.21 -8.59
N TYR A 81 -7.76 8.37 -8.25
CA TYR A 81 -7.41 8.74 -6.87
C TYR A 81 -8.50 9.54 -6.15
N SER A 82 -9.62 9.82 -6.81
CA SER A 82 -10.69 10.69 -6.26
C SER A 82 -11.33 10.07 -5.01
N ALA A 83 -11.38 8.74 -4.92
CA ALA A 83 -11.98 8.01 -3.82
C ALA A 83 -11.03 7.80 -2.62
N VAL A 84 -9.76 8.21 -2.70
CA VAL A 84 -8.80 8.00 -1.60
C VAL A 84 -9.24 8.80 -0.37
N PRO A 85 -9.55 8.13 0.77
CA PRO A 85 -10.05 8.81 1.94
C PRO A 85 -8.98 9.74 2.51
N THR A 86 -9.41 10.93 2.91
CA THR A 86 -8.55 11.90 3.61
C THR A 86 -8.73 11.75 5.10
N GLU A 87 -7.73 11.19 5.78
CA GLU A 87 -7.71 11.10 7.23
C GLU A 87 -7.55 12.49 7.83
N ARG A 88 -8.35 12.75 8.86
CA ARG A 88 -8.16 13.94 9.70
C ARG A 88 -7.03 13.64 10.68
N PRO A 89 -6.10 14.59 10.94
CA PRO A 89 -5.13 14.44 11.99
C PRO A 89 -5.85 14.08 13.29
N ARG A 90 -5.49 12.95 13.91
CA ARG A 90 -5.98 12.67 15.26
C ARG A 90 -5.45 13.79 16.14
N ARG A 91 -6.37 14.52 16.78
CA ARG A 91 -6.01 15.61 17.69
C ARG A 91 -5.31 14.97 18.89
N GLY A 92 -3.98 14.97 18.90
CA GLY A 92 -3.15 14.53 20.01
C GLY A 92 -2.52 13.14 19.82
N GLN A 93 -1.22 13.13 19.52
CA GLN A 93 -0.25 12.28 20.20
C GLN A 93 1.04 13.10 20.27
N ARG A 94 1.34 13.52 21.50
CA ARG A 94 2.58 14.16 21.93
C ARG A 94 3.59 13.07 22.28
#